data_AF-A0A158IIN4-F1
#
_entry.id   AF-A0A158IIN4-F1
#
_cell.length_a   1.000
_cell.length_b   1.000
_cell.length_c   1.000
_cell.angle_alpha   90.00
_cell.angle_beta   90.00
_cell.angle_gamma   90.00
#
_symmetry.space_group_name_H-M   'P 1'
#
loop_
_entity.id
_entity.type
_entity.pdbx_description
1 polymer ?
#
loop_
_entity_poly.entity_id
_entity_poly.type
_entity_poly.pdbx_seq_one_letter_code
_entity_poly.pdbx_strand_id
1 'polypeptide(L)'
;MGKVDFRSDRSKPTRATFERDYPSTSQEWNEYEARHRQDMSSFPVKPGETFAEDGFYRYVIHSQRSRFVFSGRKGEVARSYTNIVNEKGEPMDGSPHWIWEADRAVEDHCSVNDPCPRDGRWTWASNYSFRDYMGNNNRFFERRFVAGELMPELELNGTLSHYLWTWIGV
;
A
#
# COMPACT_ATOMS: atom_id res chain seq x y z
N MET A 1 -8.48 -1.83 44.35
CA MET A 1 -7.74 -0.86 43.52
C MET A 1 -6.26 -1.23 43.56
N GLY A 2 -5.67 -1.61 42.43
CA GLY A 2 -4.25 -1.96 42.34
C GLY A 2 -3.43 -0.80 41.78
N LYS A 3 -2.30 -0.50 42.40
CA LYS A 3 -1.32 0.48 41.90
C LYS A 3 -0.23 -0.28 41.16
N VAL A 4 -0.02 0.05 39.89
CA VAL A 4 1.09 -0.48 39.08
C VAL A 4 2.14 0.63 38.96
N ASP A 5 3.40 0.28 39.18
CA ASP A 5 4.52 1.21 39.16
C ASP A 5 5.52 0.77 38.08
N PHE A 6 5.73 1.62 37.07
CA PHE A 6 6.66 1.33 35.98
C PHE A 6 8.04 1.87 36.36
N ARG A 7 8.95 0.98 36.74
CA ARG A 7 10.31 1.34 37.15
C ARG A 7 11.32 0.80 36.14
N SER A 8 12.01 1.69 35.43
CA SER A 8 13.19 1.30 34.64
C SER A 8 14.39 1.08 35.55
N ASP A 9 15.25 0.12 35.20
CA ASP A 9 16.50 -0.13 35.91
C ASP A 9 17.39 1.13 35.83
N ARG A 10 17.64 1.76 36.99
CA ARG A 10 18.46 2.98 37.08
C ARG A 10 19.93 2.74 36.73
N SER A 11 20.41 1.49 36.77
CA SER A 11 21.78 1.13 36.38
C SER A 11 21.94 0.95 34.86
N LYS A 12 20.83 0.73 34.14
CA LYS A 12 20.77 0.60 32.67
C LYS A 12 19.52 1.31 32.15
N PRO A 13 19.52 2.66 32.10
CA PRO A 13 18.35 3.41 31.66
C PRO A 13 18.03 3.07 30.19
N THR A 14 16.98 2.28 29.98
CA THR A 14 16.40 2.08 28.65
C THR A 14 15.73 3.39 28.23
N ARG A 15 16.33 4.10 27.27
CA ARG A 15 15.70 5.27 26.65
C ARG A 15 14.84 4.78 25.50
N ALA A 16 13.53 4.92 25.65
CA ALA A 16 12.60 4.83 24.54
C ALA A 16 12.51 6.22 23.90
N THR A 17 12.95 6.33 22.65
CA THR A 17 12.68 7.51 21.84
C THR A 17 11.33 7.30 21.18
N PHE A 18 10.37 8.16 21.49
CA PHE A 18 9.11 8.22 20.76
C PHE A 18 9.26 9.28 19.69
N GLU A 19 9.20 8.89 18.43
CA GLU A 19 9.09 9.85 17.34
C GLU A 19 7.74 10.54 17.47
N ARG A 20 7.78 11.83 17.83
CA ARG A 20 6.56 12.62 18.04
C ARG A 20 5.80 12.91 16.76
N ASP A 21 6.45 12.72 15.62
CA ASP A 21 5.94 13.06 14.30
C ASP A 21 5.41 11.83 13.55
N TYR A 22 5.32 10.67 14.23
CA TYR A 22 4.76 9.48 13.63
C TYR A 22 3.24 9.66 13.43
N PRO A 23 2.70 9.47 12.21
CA PRO A 23 1.30 9.76 11.94
C PRO A 23 0.35 8.89 12.78
N SER A 24 -0.64 9.54 13.38
CA SER A 24 -1.61 8.90 14.28
C SER A 24 -3.05 8.93 13.76
N THR A 25 -3.33 9.82 12.79
CA THR A 25 -4.62 9.93 12.11
C THR A 25 -4.48 9.69 10.61
N SER A 26 -5.58 9.32 9.95
CA SER A 26 -5.59 9.12 8.49
C SER A 26 -5.18 10.38 7.72
N GLN A 27 -5.53 11.56 8.24
CA GLN A 27 -5.09 12.82 7.65
C GLN A 27 -3.57 13.00 7.75
N GLU A 28 -2.99 12.76 8.93
CA GLU A 28 -1.53 12.84 9.12
C GLU A 28 -0.79 11.83 8.23
N TRP A 29 -1.35 10.62 8.07
CA TRP A 29 -0.81 9.62 7.14
C TRP A 29 -0.81 10.11 5.71
N ASN A 30 -1.95 10.65 5.24
CA ASN A 30 -2.05 11.21 3.90
C ASN A 30 -1.05 12.34 3.65
N GLU A 31 -0.88 13.25 4.61
CA GLU A 31 0.04 14.38 4.52
C GLU A 31 1.51 13.94 4.56
N TYR A 32 1.84 12.95 5.39
CA TYR A 32 3.16 12.32 5.42
C TYR A 32 3.48 11.64 4.09
N GLU A 33 2.60 10.74 3.62
CA GLU A 33 2.83 10.00 2.38
C GLU A 33 2.85 10.93 1.15
N ALA A 34 2.05 12.00 1.13
CA ALA A 34 2.08 12.97 0.05
C ALA A 34 3.42 13.70 -0.05
N ARG A 35 3.99 14.12 1.08
CA ARG A 35 5.32 14.76 1.13
C ARG A 35 6.41 13.76 0.76
N HIS A 36 6.38 12.58 1.37
CA HIS A 36 7.40 11.55 1.13
C HIS A 36 7.40 11.06 -0.32
N ARG A 37 6.23 10.91 -0.93
CA ARG A 37 6.09 10.60 -2.37
C ARG A 37 6.71 11.67 -3.25
N GLN A 38 6.59 12.96 -2.89
CA GLN A 38 7.25 14.04 -3.64
C GLN A 38 8.77 13.94 -3.52
N ASP A 39 9.30 13.72 -2.31
CA ASP A 39 10.73 13.57 -2.08
C ASP A 39 11.31 12.38 -2.86
N MET A 40 10.61 11.23 -2.81
CA MET A 40 11.01 10.00 -3.48
C MET A 40 10.77 10.01 -5.00
N SER A 41 9.95 10.92 -5.53
CA SER A 41 9.73 11.04 -6.97
C SER A 41 10.99 11.40 -7.76
N SER A 42 11.97 12.02 -7.10
CA SER A 42 13.28 12.36 -7.69
C SER A 42 14.25 11.17 -7.75
N PHE A 43 13.91 10.05 -7.11
CA PHE A 43 14.76 8.86 -6.99
C PHE A 43 14.04 7.61 -7.54
N PRO A 44 13.66 7.60 -8.83
CA PRO A 44 13.03 6.43 -9.42
C PRO A 44 14.00 5.25 -9.44
N VAL A 45 13.51 4.06 -9.06
CA VAL A 45 14.30 2.82 -9.01
C VAL A 45 14.08 2.03 -10.30
N LYS A 46 15.13 1.71 -11.04
CA LYS A 46 15.04 0.91 -12.25
C LYS A 46 14.98 -0.58 -11.91
N PRO A 47 14.39 -1.43 -12.78
CA PRO A 47 14.52 -2.87 -12.60
C PRO A 47 16.00 -3.29 -12.53
N GLY A 48 16.31 -4.18 -11.59
CA GLY A 48 17.68 -4.62 -11.30
C GLY A 48 18.40 -3.77 -10.24
N GLU A 49 17.92 -2.57 -9.91
CA GLU A 49 18.38 -1.80 -8.75
C GLU A 49 17.65 -2.26 -7.48
N THR A 50 18.08 -1.78 -6.32
CA THR A 50 17.46 -2.12 -5.03
C THR A 50 16.60 -0.99 -4.49
N PHE A 51 15.47 -1.31 -3.86
CA PHE A 51 14.68 -0.31 -3.15
C PHE A 51 15.46 0.29 -1.96
N ALA A 52 15.43 1.61 -1.82
CA ALA A 52 16.14 2.33 -0.76
C ALA A 52 15.49 2.15 0.63
N GLU A 53 14.19 1.85 0.66
CA GLU A 53 13.38 1.72 1.86
C GLU A 53 12.23 0.73 1.67
N ASP A 54 11.47 0.49 2.74
CA ASP A 54 10.23 -0.27 2.67
C ASP A 54 9.10 0.63 2.14
N GLY A 55 8.22 0.08 1.32
CA GLY A 55 7.15 0.88 0.75
C GLY A 55 6.22 0.10 -0.16
N PHE A 56 5.07 0.69 -0.45
CA PHE A 56 4.31 0.37 -1.63
C PHE A 56 4.86 1.18 -2.79
N TYR A 57 5.20 0.50 -3.88
CA TYR A 57 5.79 1.09 -5.06
C TYR A 57 4.85 0.98 -6.26
N ARG A 58 4.88 2.00 -7.09
CA ARG A 58 4.14 2.07 -8.34
C ARG A 58 5.08 1.78 -9.51
N TYR A 59 4.64 0.93 -10.42
CA TYR A 59 5.34 0.69 -11.66
C TYR A 59 4.94 1.77 -12.68
N VAL A 60 5.92 2.46 -13.25
CA VAL A 60 5.70 3.59 -14.15
C VAL A 60 6.45 3.36 -15.44
N ILE A 61 5.74 3.52 -16.56
CA ILE A 61 6.32 3.51 -17.90
C ILE A 61 5.92 4.82 -18.58
N HIS A 62 6.91 5.61 -19.01
CA HIS A 62 6.69 6.99 -19.47
C HIS A 62 5.90 7.80 -18.42
N SER A 63 4.71 8.29 -18.75
CA SER A 63 3.79 8.98 -17.83
C SER A 63 2.65 8.10 -17.32
N GLN A 64 2.62 6.83 -17.71
CA GLN A 64 1.57 5.89 -17.31
C GLN A 64 1.95 5.19 -16.01
N ARG A 65 1.00 5.13 -15.09
CA ARG A 65 1.12 4.46 -13.80
C ARG A 65 0.39 3.12 -13.83
N SER A 66 0.99 2.10 -13.24
CA SER A 66 0.34 0.81 -13.08
C SER A 66 -0.92 0.95 -12.24
N ARG A 67 -1.94 0.18 -12.59
CA ARG A 67 -3.16 0.11 -11.79
C ARG A 67 -2.88 -0.23 -10.33
N PHE A 68 -1.99 -1.18 -10.09
CA PHE A 68 -1.69 -1.68 -8.76
C PHE A 68 -0.43 -1.07 -8.17
N VAL A 69 -0.36 -1.08 -6.84
CA VAL A 69 0.88 -0.91 -6.08
C VAL A 69 1.47 -2.25 -5.74
N PHE A 70 2.78 -2.27 -5.51
CA PHE A 70 3.56 -3.47 -5.24
C PHE A 70 4.31 -3.28 -3.94
N SER A 71 4.29 -4.28 -3.06
CA SER A 71 5.12 -4.22 -1.85
C SER A 71 6.60 -4.36 -2.23
N GLY A 72 7.43 -3.40 -1.82
CA GLY A 72 8.88 -3.46 -1.89
C GLY A 72 9.50 -3.42 -0.49
N ARG A 73 10.61 -4.14 -0.32
CA ARG A 73 11.44 -4.08 0.89
C ARG A 73 12.77 -3.43 0.61
N LYS A 74 13.31 -2.71 1.58
CA LYS A 74 14.65 -2.16 1.53
C LYS A 74 15.67 -3.23 1.17
N GLY A 75 16.49 -2.95 0.16
CA GLY A 75 17.50 -3.87 -0.35
C GLY A 75 16.97 -4.98 -1.27
N GLU A 76 15.65 -5.12 -1.43
CA GLU A 76 15.08 -6.03 -2.44
C GLU A 76 15.33 -5.48 -3.84
N VAL A 77 15.71 -6.38 -4.75
CA VAL A 77 15.91 -6.05 -6.16
C VAL A 77 14.56 -5.79 -6.83
N ALA A 78 14.41 -4.60 -7.38
CA ALA A 78 13.24 -4.17 -8.11
C ALA A 78 13.06 -5.03 -9.38
N ARG A 79 11.91 -5.68 -9.49
CA ARG A 79 11.61 -6.61 -10.60
C ARG A 79 11.16 -5.84 -11.84
N SER A 80 11.31 -6.49 -13.00
CA SER A 80 10.63 -6.07 -14.23
C SER A 80 9.42 -6.96 -14.44
N TYR A 81 8.32 -6.37 -14.89
CA TYR A 81 7.08 -7.08 -15.21
C TYR A 81 6.68 -6.79 -16.66
N THR A 82 6.20 -7.82 -17.36
CA THR A 82 5.92 -7.77 -18.81
C THR A 82 4.43 -7.65 -19.17
N ASN A 83 3.50 -7.88 -18.23
CA ASN A 83 2.05 -7.82 -18.49
C ASN A 83 1.35 -6.85 -17.53
N ILE A 84 1.99 -5.72 -17.22
CA ILE A 84 1.42 -4.69 -16.36
C ILE A 84 0.43 -3.85 -17.17
N VAL A 85 -0.67 -3.51 -16.52
CA VAL A 85 -1.68 -2.61 -17.08
C VAL A 85 -1.69 -1.27 -16.35
N ASN A 86 -2.01 -0.22 -17.09
CA ASN A 86 -2.21 1.11 -16.52
C ASN A 86 -3.53 1.17 -15.73
N GLU A 87 -3.82 2.30 -15.09
CA GLU A 87 -5.06 2.50 -14.32
C GLU A 87 -6.34 2.14 -15.11
N LYS A 88 -6.37 2.41 -16.42
CA LYS A 88 -7.49 2.07 -17.32
C LYS A 88 -7.54 0.58 -17.70
N GLY A 89 -6.51 -0.19 -17.38
CA GLY A 89 -6.43 -1.61 -17.69
C GLY A 89 -5.87 -1.90 -19.08
N GLU A 90 -5.22 -0.91 -19.68
CA GLU A 90 -4.55 -1.04 -20.97
C GLU A 90 -3.11 -1.51 -20.72
N PRO A 91 -2.54 -2.39 -21.56
CA PRO A 91 -1.15 -2.79 -21.47
C PRO A 91 -0.20 -1.59 -21.47
N MET A 92 0.89 -1.70 -20.71
CA MET A 92 1.95 -0.69 -20.66
C MET A 92 3.23 -1.24 -21.30
N ASP A 93 3.78 -0.51 -22.28
CA ASP A 93 5.02 -0.86 -22.98
C ASP A 93 6.06 0.24 -22.87
N GLY A 94 7.33 -0.14 -22.69
CA GLY A 94 8.47 0.79 -22.66
C GLY A 94 9.47 0.49 -21.56
N SER A 95 10.30 1.49 -21.21
CA SER A 95 11.29 1.38 -20.14
C SER A 95 10.65 1.71 -18.79
N PRO A 96 10.50 0.73 -17.90
CA PRO A 96 9.85 0.93 -16.61
C PRO A 96 10.80 1.49 -15.56
N HIS A 97 10.21 2.11 -14.55
CA HIS A 97 10.84 2.40 -13.28
C HIS A 97 9.80 2.32 -12.16
N TRP A 98 10.27 2.30 -10.93
CA TRP A 98 9.48 2.23 -9.72
C TRP A 98 9.55 3.55 -8.99
N ILE A 99 8.40 4.03 -8.54
CA ILE A 99 8.31 5.19 -7.64
C ILE A 99 7.65 4.75 -6.34
N TRP A 100 8.13 5.28 -5.22
CA TRP A 100 7.49 5.05 -3.92
C TRP A 100 6.11 5.72 -3.91
N GLU A 101 5.10 5.07 -3.32
CA GLU A 101 3.72 5.55 -3.28
C GLU A 101 3.20 5.80 -1.87
N ALA A 102 3.42 4.83 -0.96
CA ALA A 102 2.84 4.85 0.37
C ALA A 102 3.62 3.95 1.33
N ASP A 103 3.41 4.18 2.63
CA ASP A 103 4.07 3.44 3.69
C ASP A 103 3.41 2.07 3.90
N ARG A 104 4.22 1.08 4.30
CA ARG A 104 3.76 -0.28 4.59
C ARG A 104 3.25 -0.44 6.02
N ALA A 105 3.37 0.57 6.87
CA ALA A 105 2.81 0.60 8.21
C ALA A 105 1.27 0.59 8.21
N VAL A 106 0.64 1.05 7.13
CA VAL A 106 -0.81 1.01 6.95
C VAL A 106 -1.16 -0.06 5.92
N GLU A 107 -2.14 -0.91 6.24
CA GLU A 107 -2.52 -2.05 5.41
C GLU A 107 -3.04 -1.62 4.03
N ASP A 108 -2.75 -2.45 3.01
CA ASP A 108 -3.19 -2.31 1.62
C ASP A 108 -4.29 -3.31 1.24
N HIS A 109 -4.84 -4.01 2.24
CA HIS A 109 -5.94 -4.93 2.07
C HIS A 109 -6.82 -4.92 3.31
N CYS A 110 -8.09 -5.29 3.14
CA CYS A 110 -9.02 -5.46 4.25
C CYS A 110 -10.20 -6.33 3.83
N SER A 111 -10.84 -6.98 4.81
CA SER A 111 -11.98 -7.85 4.57
C SER A 111 -13.25 -7.04 4.40
N VAL A 112 -14.30 -7.72 3.92
CA VAL A 112 -15.66 -7.20 3.99
C VAL A 112 -16.05 -6.95 5.44
N ASN A 113 -16.79 -5.86 5.69
CA ASN A 113 -17.22 -5.36 7.00
C ASN A 113 -16.09 -4.91 7.94
N ASP A 114 -14.82 -4.98 7.53
CA ASP A 114 -13.72 -4.35 8.26
C ASP A 114 -13.68 -2.84 7.96
N PRO A 115 -13.27 -2.00 8.92
CA PRO A 115 -13.00 -0.60 8.66
C PRO A 115 -11.84 -0.45 7.67
N CYS A 116 -12.02 0.39 6.66
CA CYS A 116 -11.00 0.71 5.67
C CYS A 116 -9.74 1.27 6.37
N PRO A 117 -8.53 0.73 6.13
CA PRO A 117 -7.34 1.17 6.83
C PRO A 117 -6.77 2.49 6.29
N ARG A 118 -7.03 2.84 5.03
CA ARG A 118 -6.50 4.06 4.39
C ARG A 118 -7.41 4.65 3.32
N ASP A 119 -7.29 5.95 3.16
CA ASP A 119 -7.96 6.68 2.11
C ASP A 119 -7.45 6.25 0.72
N GLY A 120 -8.32 6.36 -0.28
CA GLY A 120 -7.93 6.23 -1.67
C GLY A 120 -8.84 5.30 -2.44
N ARG A 121 -8.32 4.82 -3.57
CA ARG A 121 -8.97 3.87 -4.47
C ARG A 121 -8.70 2.45 -4.01
N TRP A 122 -9.76 1.67 -3.99
CA TRP A 122 -9.74 0.27 -3.66
C TRP A 122 -10.43 -0.52 -4.75
N THR A 123 -9.98 -1.75 -4.96
CA THR A 123 -10.66 -2.69 -5.84
C THR A 123 -10.80 -4.04 -5.18
N TRP A 124 -11.72 -4.84 -5.68
CA TRP A 124 -11.95 -6.16 -5.17
C TRP A 124 -11.07 -7.18 -5.91
N ALA A 125 -10.25 -7.90 -5.15
CA ALA A 125 -9.28 -8.85 -5.65
C ALA A 125 -9.46 -10.21 -4.97
N SER A 126 -9.27 -11.29 -5.73
CA SER A 126 -9.21 -12.61 -5.10
C SER A 126 -7.96 -12.71 -4.23
N ASN A 127 -8.05 -13.38 -3.09
CA ASN A 127 -6.96 -13.68 -2.15
C ASN A 127 -5.71 -14.19 -2.91
N TYR A 128 -5.90 -15.03 -3.93
CA TYR A 128 -4.83 -15.60 -4.75
C TYR A 128 -4.17 -14.58 -5.69
N SER A 129 -4.85 -13.48 -6.02
CA SER A 129 -4.36 -12.41 -6.90
C SER A 129 -3.73 -11.23 -6.17
N PHE A 130 -3.81 -11.19 -4.84
CA PHE A 130 -3.12 -10.19 -4.00
C PHE A 130 -1.60 -10.16 -4.27
N ARG A 131 -1.04 -11.23 -4.86
CA ARG A 131 0.38 -11.32 -5.24
C ARG A 131 0.63 -11.46 -6.74
N ASP A 132 -0.39 -11.88 -7.49
CA ASP A 132 -0.37 -11.99 -8.95
C ASP A 132 -1.17 -10.85 -9.55
N TYR A 133 -0.53 -9.67 -9.62
CA TYR A 133 -1.02 -8.40 -10.17
C TYR A 133 -1.38 -8.43 -11.67
N MET A 134 -1.67 -9.61 -12.21
CA MET A 134 -1.74 -9.91 -13.65
C MET A 134 -3.08 -10.57 -14.07
N GLY A 135 -4.01 -10.88 -13.16
CA GLY A 135 -5.09 -11.84 -13.47
C GLY A 135 -6.51 -11.55 -13.00
N ASN A 136 -6.80 -11.56 -11.70
CA ASN A 136 -8.20 -11.71 -11.22
C ASN A 136 -8.67 -10.53 -10.36
N ASN A 137 -8.51 -9.32 -10.86
CA ASN A 137 -9.00 -8.11 -10.20
C ASN A 137 -10.21 -7.58 -10.97
N ASN A 138 -11.32 -7.39 -10.27
CA ASN A 138 -12.58 -7.06 -10.92
C ASN A 138 -12.70 -5.54 -11.08
N ARG A 139 -12.33 -5.07 -12.27
CA ARG A 139 -12.42 -3.65 -12.69
C ARG A 139 -13.81 -3.01 -12.49
N PHE A 140 -14.88 -3.80 -12.36
CA PHE A 140 -16.22 -3.28 -12.13
C PHE A 140 -16.45 -2.83 -10.68
N PHE A 141 -15.54 -3.17 -9.76
CA PHE A 141 -15.64 -2.84 -8.34
C PHE A 141 -14.46 -2.00 -7.87
N GLU A 142 -14.14 -0.93 -8.60
CA GLU A 142 -13.27 0.13 -8.10
C GLU A 142 -14.12 1.17 -7.36
N ARG A 143 -13.72 1.52 -6.13
CA ARG A 143 -14.38 2.56 -5.34
C ARG A 143 -13.37 3.33 -4.51
N ARG A 144 -13.65 4.62 -4.29
CA ARG A 144 -12.94 5.42 -3.32
C ARG A 144 -13.53 5.24 -1.93
N PHE A 145 -12.66 5.00 -0.96
CA PHE A 145 -13.00 4.90 0.45
C PHE A 145 -12.21 5.91 1.26
N VAL A 146 -12.79 6.28 2.39
CA VAL A 146 -12.12 7.01 3.46
C VAL A 146 -11.80 6.02 4.58
N ALA A 147 -10.66 6.16 5.23
CA ALA A 147 -10.27 5.35 6.37
C ALA A 147 -11.38 5.35 7.44
N GLY A 148 -11.68 4.17 7.98
CA GLY A 148 -12.77 3.92 8.90
C GLY A 148 -14.12 3.60 8.24
N GLU A 149 -14.30 3.86 6.94
CA GLU A 149 -15.51 3.41 6.23
C GLU A 149 -15.56 1.89 6.19
N LEU A 150 -16.73 1.30 6.48
CA LEU A 150 -16.88 -0.16 6.41
C LEU A 150 -16.82 -0.64 4.96
N MET A 151 -16.00 -1.66 4.74
CA MET A 151 -15.88 -2.26 3.42
C MET A 151 -17.15 -3.03 3.05
N PRO A 152 -17.82 -2.71 1.93
CA PRO A 152 -19.09 -3.33 1.59
C PRO A 152 -18.87 -4.76 1.11
N GLU A 153 -19.88 -5.59 1.38
CA GLU A 153 -20.03 -6.87 0.71
C GLU A 153 -20.50 -6.62 -0.73
N LEU A 154 -19.99 -7.42 -1.66
CA LEU A 154 -20.40 -7.39 -3.05
C LEU A 154 -21.09 -8.70 -3.37
N GLU A 155 -22.37 -8.63 -3.72
CA GLU A 155 -23.12 -9.80 -4.17
C GLU A 155 -22.66 -10.18 -5.58
N LEU A 156 -21.66 -11.06 -5.66
CA LEU A 156 -21.45 -11.86 -6.87
C LEU A 156 -22.24 -13.15 -6.72
N ASN A 157 -22.89 -13.57 -7.80
CA ASN A 157 -23.55 -14.87 -7.92
C ASN A 157 -22.52 -16.02 -7.77
N GLY A 158 -22.16 -16.38 -6.54
CA GLY A 158 -21.21 -17.46 -6.24
C GLY A 158 -20.29 -17.16 -5.04
N THR A 159 -19.78 -18.22 -4.40
CA THR A 159 -19.11 -18.22 -3.08
C THR A 159 -18.02 -17.15 -2.94
N LEU A 160 -18.31 -16.14 -2.10
CA LEU A 160 -17.54 -14.91 -1.87
C LEU A 160 -16.36 -15.06 -0.89
N SER A 161 -16.12 -16.28 -0.38
CA SER A 161 -15.23 -16.55 0.76
C SER A 161 -13.73 -16.30 0.53
N HIS A 162 -13.33 -15.82 -0.64
CA HIS A 162 -11.93 -15.68 -1.03
C HIS A 162 -11.57 -14.31 -1.62
N TYR A 163 -12.40 -13.29 -1.46
CA TYR A 163 -12.08 -11.96 -1.99
C TYR A 163 -11.89 -10.93 -0.88
N LEU A 164 -10.90 -10.05 -1.08
CA LEU A 164 -10.55 -8.94 -0.19
C LEU A 164 -10.60 -7.64 -0.98
N TRP A 165 -10.84 -6.53 -0.28
CA TRP A 165 -10.56 -5.22 -0.83
C TRP A 165 -9.06 -5.01 -0.81
N THR A 166 -8.50 -4.51 -1.92
CA THR A 166 -7.08 -4.15 -2.03
C THR A 166 -6.93 -2.70 -2.47
N TRP A 167 -6.02 -2.01 -1.82
CA TRP A 167 -5.72 -0.61 -2.08
C TRP A 167 -4.87 -0.50 -3.34
N ILE A 168 -5.28 0.36 -4.25
CA ILE A 168 -4.63 0.55 -5.54
C ILE A 168 -4.02 1.94 -5.70
N GLY A 169 -4.04 2.77 -4.66
CA GLY A 169 -3.48 4.13 -4.68
C GLY A 169 -4.46 5.20 -4.27
N VAL A 170 -3.99 6.45 -4.23
CA VAL A 170 -4.84 7.64 -4.13
C VAL A 170 -5.51 7.99 -5.47
#